data_AF-F0LM14-F1
#
_entry.id   AF-F0LM14-F1
#
_cell.length_a   1.000
_cell.length_b   1.000
_cell.length_c   1.000
_cell.angle_alpha   90.00
_cell.angle_beta   90.00
_cell.angle_gamma   90.00
#
_symmetry.space_group_name_H-M   'P 1'
#
loop_
_entity.id
_entity.type
_entity.pdbx_description
1 polymer ?
#
loop_
_entity_poly.entity_id
_entity_poly.type
_entity_poly.pdbx_seq_one_letter_code
_entity_poly.pdbx_strand_id
1 'polypeptide(L)'
;MFQKFGYHFHAYQPGDIIYIHDGSGWDPIKYSERLSPVSLEIRDIEVKGRNWTRAVIKAYEYVDDTLLLLRKNSVSVDFEPFTLYMILEHKPKIYSQIVETLQNHVEVVPTVPFHPIMPHLSIFEQEILAKVSFDFYEPFIRDKSIVGFWLPENVITRKTAGIITEATEKKVVFLLDERQFIGLNIPQAKYSCNTYKCDGKTAFVFGRDHQLSDAFAFNTLDAEGLIRAVSEGRIDVFKENSGIPYLVFLSSDLEALLSNPQQLDKFLKWIKGLEERGVEAVNAVEFVRKKVSGEYRCLHGECSEQFKINVKDYSSWSDYYDLSIDGRTGDMRWTGVRREDNKVIHRWYKGEKVSQLWKFAFTKLFRELNRAVRFGVMDLIKKYSRADSNSIKEFLVRYARIFFREHYEYFDMDTSVDYVTEPVKDADPALTLKLGRIYYIMLLANHSCPRFWENIDTRVTFGNVIAISKALIELIELYMEENSERANFLLLEYMKLLAFPQLYYDYDLFRMKGLEGWETSEEAWFASLKSEVPNSRYNVVTRAALYAAKEDLPRDIRSAIESLYDLKQAVADTGHIPGEVHGRWENKEWCEHRGV
;
A
#
# COMPACT_ATOMS: atom_id res chain seq x y z
N MET A 1 12.31 -2.73 34.26
CA MET A 1 13.14 -3.56 33.36
C MET A 1 13.84 -2.65 32.37
N PHE A 2 14.95 -3.09 31.77
CA PHE A 2 15.60 -2.38 30.67
C PHE A 2 14.92 -2.67 29.32
N GLN A 3 14.16 -3.77 29.24
CA GLN A 3 13.22 -4.04 28.15
C GLN A 3 12.28 -2.87 27.90
N LYS A 4 12.16 -2.52 26.62
CA LYS A 4 11.21 -1.57 26.05
C LYS A 4 10.28 -2.31 25.11
N PHE A 5 9.09 -1.79 24.92
CA PHE A 5 8.09 -2.33 24.00
C PHE A 5 7.65 -1.25 23.03
N GLY A 6 7.63 -1.56 21.73
CA GLY A 6 7.15 -0.64 20.70
C GLY A 6 6.16 -1.34 19.79
N TYR A 7 5.05 -0.66 19.50
CA TYR A 7 4.09 -1.10 18.50
C TYR A 7 4.00 -0.08 17.37
N HIS A 8 3.88 -0.59 16.15
CA HIS A 8 3.57 0.23 14.98
C HIS A 8 2.29 -0.24 14.32
N PHE A 9 1.45 0.72 13.93
CA PHE A 9 0.22 0.46 13.19
C PHE A 9 0.26 1.10 11.81
N HIS A 10 -0.06 0.31 10.79
CA HIS A 10 -0.17 0.75 9.40
C HIS A 10 -1.64 0.91 9.00
N ALA A 11 -2.09 2.13 8.70
CA ALA A 11 -3.48 2.38 8.31
C ALA A 11 -3.61 2.61 6.81
N TYR A 12 -4.43 1.80 6.14
CA TYR A 12 -4.63 1.92 4.70
C TYR A 12 -5.96 1.33 4.23
N GLN A 13 -6.64 2.06 3.36
CA GLN A 13 -7.82 1.63 2.63
C GLN A 13 -7.62 1.84 1.12
N PRO A 14 -7.87 0.82 0.27
CA PRO A 14 -7.80 0.97 -1.19
C PRO A 14 -8.92 1.86 -1.77
N GLY A 15 -9.88 2.29 -0.94
CA GLY A 15 -11.10 2.96 -1.39
C GLY A 15 -12.11 1.97 -1.99
N ASP A 16 -13.25 2.52 -2.40
CA ASP A 16 -14.35 1.80 -3.06
C ASP A 16 -14.68 2.40 -4.44
N ILE A 17 -13.68 2.97 -5.12
CA ILE A 17 -13.82 3.61 -6.43
C ILE A 17 -14.23 2.57 -7.49
N ILE A 18 -15.34 2.81 -8.17
CA ILE A 18 -15.84 1.98 -9.28
C ILE A 18 -15.88 2.72 -10.62
N TYR A 19 -15.78 4.05 -10.60
CA TYR A 19 -15.69 4.89 -11.80
C TYR A 19 -15.16 6.27 -11.42
N ILE A 20 -14.16 6.75 -12.15
CA ILE A 20 -13.59 8.09 -11.94
C ILE A 20 -14.26 9.04 -12.93
N HIS A 21 -14.87 10.11 -12.43
CA HIS A 21 -15.58 11.10 -13.27
C HIS A 21 -14.59 11.89 -14.12
N ASP A 22 -15.04 12.40 -15.25
CA ASP A 22 -14.28 13.36 -16.05
C ASP A 22 -13.79 14.54 -15.21
N GLY A 23 -12.60 15.02 -15.54
CA GLY A 23 -12.02 16.18 -14.88
C GLY A 23 -10.89 16.79 -15.69
N SER A 24 -10.70 18.09 -15.51
CA SER A 24 -9.67 18.87 -16.19
C SER A 24 -8.26 18.59 -15.64
N GLY A 25 -8.15 18.02 -14.44
CA GLY A 25 -6.89 17.89 -13.71
C GLY A 25 -6.52 19.13 -12.90
N TRP A 26 -7.39 20.14 -12.87
CA TRP A 26 -7.18 21.32 -12.04
C TRP A 26 -7.61 21.12 -10.60
N ASP A 27 -8.30 20.03 -10.29
CA ASP A 27 -8.88 19.74 -8.98
C ASP A 27 -8.60 18.28 -8.61
N PRO A 28 -8.70 17.93 -7.32
CA PRO A 28 -8.74 16.54 -6.89
C PRO A 28 -9.75 15.71 -7.69
N ILE A 29 -9.48 14.42 -7.81
CA ILE A 29 -10.37 13.51 -8.55
C ILE A 29 -11.73 13.38 -7.85
N LYS A 30 -12.80 13.33 -8.65
CA LYS A 30 -14.14 12.91 -8.21
C LYS A 30 -14.47 11.55 -8.78
N TYR A 31 -15.26 10.78 -8.05
CA TYR A 31 -15.54 9.40 -8.42
C TYR A 31 -16.86 8.90 -7.85
N SER A 32 -17.40 7.86 -8.49
CA SER A 32 -18.47 7.03 -7.96
C SER A 32 -17.87 5.91 -7.13
N GLU A 33 -18.49 5.67 -5.97
CA GLU A 33 -18.12 4.56 -5.09
C GLU A 33 -19.08 3.38 -5.23
N ARG A 34 -18.58 2.20 -4.87
CA ARG A 34 -19.38 1.01 -4.65
C ARG A 34 -20.47 1.28 -3.60
N LEU A 35 -21.60 0.62 -3.79
CA LEU A 35 -22.69 0.56 -2.83
C LEU A 35 -22.89 -0.90 -2.45
N SER A 36 -22.21 -1.28 -1.37
CA SER A 36 -22.13 -2.63 -0.80
C SER A 36 -22.24 -2.55 0.71
N PRO A 37 -23.46 -2.32 1.25
CA PRO A 37 -23.66 -2.06 2.68
C PRO A 37 -23.01 -3.13 3.57
N VAL A 38 -22.26 -2.65 4.56
CA VAL A 38 -21.52 -3.49 5.50
C VAL A 38 -21.44 -2.79 6.86
N SER A 39 -21.35 -3.58 7.92
CA SER A 39 -21.06 -3.06 9.26
C SER A 39 -19.92 -3.79 9.96
N LEU A 40 -19.26 -3.07 10.88
CA LEU A 40 -18.24 -3.57 11.78
C LEU A 40 -18.76 -3.50 13.21
N GLU A 41 -18.55 -4.54 14.00
CA GLU A 41 -18.85 -4.52 15.43
C GLU A 41 -17.61 -4.09 16.22
N ILE A 42 -17.76 -3.03 17.00
CA ILE A 42 -16.72 -2.50 17.88
C ILE A 42 -17.33 -2.39 19.27
N ARG A 43 -16.85 -3.20 20.22
CA ARG A 43 -17.49 -3.42 21.52
C ARG A 43 -18.97 -3.81 21.33
N ASP A 44 -19.89 -2.99 21.82
CA ASP A 44 -21.35 -3.15 21.72
C ASP A 44 -21.98 -2.27 20.62
N ILE A 45 -21.15 -1.59 19.81
CA ILE A 45 -21.60 -0.64 18.79
C ILE A 45 -21.45 -1.26 17.39
N GLU A 46 -22.50 -1.14 16.59
CA GLU A 46 -22.49 -1.48 15.17
C GLU A 46 -22.18 -0.24 14.32
N VAL A 47 -21.02 -0.22 13.67
CA VAL A 47 -20.59 0.86 12.78
C VAL A 47 -20.95 0.52 11.33
N LYS A 48 -21.99 1.17 10.81
CA LYS A 48 -22.51 0.93 9.44
C LYS A 48 -21.84 1.83 8.40
N GLY A 49 -21.48 1.25 7.26
CA GLY A 49 -21.04 1.95 6.05
C GLY A 49 -21.92 1.64 4.84
N ARG A 50 -21.90 2.53 3.84
CA ARG A 50 -22.49 2.24 2.51
C ARG A 50 -21.64 1.25 1.71
N ASN A 51 -20.39 1.12 2.10
CA ASN A 51 -19.35 0.25 1.56
C ASN A 51 -18.28 0.07 2.66
N TRP A 52 -17.24 -0.71 2.37
CA TRP A 52 -16.18 -1.04 3.33
C TRP A 52 -15.42 0.18 3.78
N THR A 53 -14.95 1.01 2.83
CA THR A 53 -14.17 2.21 3.13
C THR A 53 -14.92 3.14 4.08
N ARG A 54 -16.21 3.39 3.83
CA ARG A 54 -17.02 4.27 4.69
C ARG A 54 -17.35 3.67 6.06
N ALA A 55 -17.33 2.34 6.21
CA ALA A 55 -17.45 1.70 7.51
C ALA A 55 -16.14 1.87 8.31
N VAL A 56 -14.99 1.59 7.69
CA VAL A 56 -13.67 1.70 8.33
C VAL A 56 -13.33 3.15 8.69
N ILE A 57 -13.62 4.13 7.83
CA ILE A 57 -13.39 5.56 8.14
C ILE A 57 -14.10 5.99 9.42
N LYS A 58 -15.33 5.50 9.64
CA LYS A 58 -16.06 5.76 10.90
C LYS A 58 -15.44 4.99 12.07
N ALA A 59 -14.97 3.76 11.82
CA ALA A 59 -14.33 2.94 12.83
C ALA A 59 -13.00 3.55 13.33
N TYR A 60 -12.28 4.31 12.51
CA TYR A 60 -11.07 5.00 12.93
C TYR A 60 -11.28 6.02 14.06
N GLU A 61 -12.50 6.57 14.24
CA GLU A 61 -12.80 7.43 15.40
C GLU A 61 -12.59 6.66 16.72
N TYR A 62 -13.04 5.40 16.79
CA TYR A 62 -12.88 4.54 17.96
C TYR A 62 -11.43 4.08 18.17
N VAL A 63 -10.69 3.94 17.06
CA VAL A 63 -9.27 3.63 17.11
C VAL A 63 -8.49 4.83 17.67
N ASP A 64 -8.75 6.03 17.16
CA ASP A 64 -8.13 7.27 17.63
C ASP A 64 -8.39 7.51 19.13
N ASP A 65 -9.64 7.38 19.57
CA ASP A 65 -10.01 7.42 20.98
C ASP A 65 -9.20 6.43 21.84
N THR A 66 -8.94 5.23 21.29
CA THR A 66 -8.14 4.21 21.98
C THR A 66 -6.66 4.55 22.00
N LEU A 67 -6.12 5.11 20.92
CA LEU A 67 -4.72 5.57 20.86
C LEU A 67 -4.45 6.71 21.85
N LEU A 68 -5.40 7.63 22.04
CA LEU A 68 -5.30 8.74 23.00
C LEU A 68 -5.27 8.30 24.47
N LEU A 69 -5.75 7.09 24.77
CA LEU A 69 -5.67 6.50 26.12
C LEU A 69 -4.28 5.94 26.45
N LEU A 70 -3.40 5.82 25.45
CA LEU A 70 -2.03 5.36 25.65
C LEU A 70 -1.16 6.48 26.21
N ARG A 71 0.03 6.11 26.69
CA ARG A 71 1.06 7.11 27.00
C ARG A 71 1.55 7.74 25.69
N LYS A 72 1.75 9.06 25.70
CA LYS A 72 2.35 9.80 24.58
C LYS A 72 3.66 9.15 24.10
N ASN A 73 3.83 9.03 22.79
CA ASN A 73 4.96 8.43 22.08
C ASN A 73 5.17 6.93 22.37
N SER A 74 4.19 6.22 22.94
CA SER A 74 4.27 4.77 23.19
C SER A 74 4.25 3.94 21.90
N VAL A 75 3.50 4.40 20.89
CA VAL A 75 3.33 3.73 19.59
C VAL A 75 3.67 4.67 18.44
N SER A 76 3.81 4.09 17.25
CA SER A 76 3.94 4.83 16.00
C SER A 76 2.84 4.44 15.03
N VAL A 77 2.41 5.37 14.18
CA VAL A 77 1.33 5.14 13.21
C VAL A 77 1.70 5.79 11.88
N ASP A 78 1.45 5.09 10.78
CA ASP A 78 1.36 5.70 9.46
C ASP A 78 -0.07 5.61 8.93
N PHE A 79 -0.48 6.61 8.15
CA PHE A 79 -1.70 6.60 7.37
C PHE A 79 -1.34 6.79 5.91
N GLU A 80 -1.71 5.83 5.07
CA GLU A 80 -1.51 5.97 3.63
C GLU A 80 -2.15 7.29 3.13
N PRO A 81 -1.43 8.12 2.35
CA PRO A 81 -1.85 9.46 1.98
C PRO A 81 -3.28 9.58 1.43
N PHE A 82 -3.68 8.70 0.50
CA PHE A 82 -5.03 8.73 -0.06
C PHE A 82 -6.10 8.25 0.93
N THR A 83 -5.75 7.35 1.84
CA THR A 83 -6.60 6.94 2.96
C THR A 83 -6.90 8.12 3.88
N LEU A 84 -5.87 8.85 4.31
CA LEU A 84 -6.06 10.03 5.15
C LEU A 84 -6.85 11.12 4.43
N TYR A 85 -6.62 11.29 3.12
CA TYR A 85 -7.39 12.20 2.29
C TYR A 85 -8.86 11.80 2.15
N MET A 86 -9.17 10.50 1.98
CA MET A 86 -10.57 10.02 1.98
C MET A 86 -11.27 10.26 3.33
N ILE A 87 -10.54 10.17 4.45
CA ILE A 87 -11.09 10.54 5.77
C ILE A 87 -11.44 12.03 5.78
N LEU A 88 -10.56 12.91 5.28
CA LEU A 88 -10.83 14.35 5.18
C LEU A 88 -12.10 14.64 4.38
N GLU A 89 -12.21 14.06 3.18
CA GLU A 89 -13.33 14.28 2.27
C GLU A 89 -14.68 13.77 2.83
N HIS A 90 -14.67 12.64 3.54
CA HIS A 90 -15.91 12.02 4.01
C HIS A 90 -16.30 12.41 5.44
N LYS A 91 -15.31 12.63 6.30
CA LYS A 91 -15.43 12.84 7.75
C LYS A 91 -14.34 13.79 8.24
N PRO A 92 -14.39 15.09 7.88
CA PRO A 92 -13.35 16.06 8.24
C PRO A 92 -13.12 16.18 9.75
N LYS A 93 -14.17 15.96 10.57
CA LYS A 93 -14.02 15.89 12.03
C LYS A 93 -13.08 14.75 12.48
N ILE A 94 -13.26 13.55 11.92
CA ILE A 94 -12.40 12.39 12.23
C ILE A 94 -10.98 12.66 11.74
N TYR A 95 -10.82 13.27 10.56
CA TYR A 95 -9.51 13.70 10.08
C TYR A 95 -8.82 14.66 11.06
N SER A 96 -9.51 15.71 11.53
CA SER A 96 -8.93 16.66 12.47
C SER A 96 -8.50 16.01 13.79
N GLN A 97 -9.29 15.06 14.31
CA GLN A 97 -8.94 14.28 15.50
C GLN A 97 -7.67 13.45 15.27
N ILE A 98 -7.63 12.66 14.18
CA ILE A 98 -6.46 11.85 13.82
C ILE A 98 -5.22 12.72 13.62
N VAL A 99 -5.34 13.86 12.92
CA VAL A 99 -4.23 14.80 12.72
C VAL A 99 -3.70 15.33 14.04
N GLU A 100 -4.57 15.68 14.99
CA GLU A 100 -4.16 16.12 16.33
C GLU A 100 -3.39 15.00 17.07
N THR A 101 -3.86 13.76 16.99
CA THR A 101 -3.18 12.58 17.54
C THR A 101 -1.81 12.36 16.90
N LEU A 102 -1.70 12.45 15.57
CA LEU A 102 -0.44 12.30 14.83
C LEU A 102 0.57 13.41 15.13
N GLN A 103 0.12 14.64 15.37
CA GLN A 103 0.99 15.77 15.73
C GLN A 103 1.47 15.67 17.18
N ASN A 104 0.59 15.27 18.10
CA ASN A 104 0.80 15.53 19.52
C ASN A 104 0.95 14.29 20.40
N HIS A 105 0.50 13.11 19.94
CA HIS A 105 0.34 11.94 20.81
C HIS A 105 1.13 10.71 20.36
N VAL A 106 1.09 10.34 19.08
CA VAL A 106 1.82 9.18 18.54
C VAL A 106 2.99 9.61 17.65
N GLU A 107 3.97 8.74 17.45
CA GLU A 107 5.00 9.01 16.45
C GLU A 107 4.45 8.74 15.03
N VAL A 108 4.24 9.80 14.27
CA VAL A 108 3.93 9.72 12.84
C VAL A 108 5.06 9.07 12.04
N VAL A 109 4.70 8.16 11.13
CA VAL A 109 5.61 7.49 10.21
C VAL A 109 5.18 7.79 8.77
N PRO A 110 6.04 8.39 7.93
CA PRO A 110 5.78 8.50 6.49
C PRO A 110 5.58 7.14 5.81
N THR A 111 4.63 7.09 4.88
CA THR A 111 4.42 5.96 3.96
C THR A 111 4.13 6.42 2.54
N VAL A 112 4.05 5.46 1.63
CA VAL A 112 3.95 5.65 0.19
C VAL A 112 2.49 5.85 -0.25
N PRO A 113 2.16 6.92 -1.01
CA PRO A 113 0.86 7.07 -1.63
C PRO A 113 0.45 5.85 -2.46
N PHE A 114 -0.82 5.47 -2.35
CA PHE A 114 -1.47 4.38 -3.09
C PHE A 114 -0.95 2.97 -2.78
N HIS A 115 -0.11 2.80 -1.75
CA HIS A 115 0.34 1.49 -1.27
C HIS A 115 0.77 0.48 -2.37
N PRO A 116 1.67 0.84 -3.31
CA PRO A 116 2.19 -0.10 -4.30
C PRO A 116 3.31 -0.95 -3.71
N ILE A 117 3.53 -2.14 -4.25
CA ILE A 117 4.77 -2.88 -3.99
C ILE A 117 5.92 -2.12 -4.66
N MET A 118 6.64 -1.30 -3.88
CA MET A 118 7.63 -0.35 -4.41
C MET A 118 8.68 -1.02 -5.32
N PRO A 119 9.32 -2.15 -4.95
CA PRO A 119 10.25 -2.85 -5.85
C PRO A 119 9.62 -3.40 -7.14
N HIS A 120 8.29 -3.49 -7.22
CA HIS A 120 7.58 -3.88 -8.43
C HIS A 120 7.29 -2.69 -9.34
N LEU A 121 7.55 -1.45 -8.95
CA LEU A 121 7.44 -0.29 -9.84
C LEU A 121 8.75 0.00 -10.57
N SER A 122 8.71 0.83 -11.61
CA SER A 122 9.95 1.35 -12.18
C SER A 122 10.54 2.41 -11.26
N ILE A 123 11.85 2.64 -11.39
CA ILE A 123 12.58 3.63 -10.59
C ILE A 123 11.92 5.02 -10.66
N PHE A 124 11.46 5.43 -11.85
CA PHE A 124 10.83 6.73 -12.05
C PHE A 124 9.59 6.93 -11.16
N GLU A 125 8.69 5.95 -11.14
CA GLU A 125 7.50 5.98 -10.27
C GLU A 125 7.91 5.94 -8.79
N GLN A 126 8.92 5.12 -8.43
CA GLN A 126 9.42 5.04 -7.05
C GLN A 126 10.00 6.38 -6.56
N GLU A 127 10.76 7.10 -7.39
CA GLU A 127 11.36 8.39 -7.05
C GLU A 127 10.28 9.47 -6.80
N ILE A 128 9.24 9.51 -7.64
CA ILE A 128 8.13 10.46 -7.47
C ILE A 128 7.39 10.14 -6.18
N LEU A 129 6.97 8.89 -6.01
CA LEU A 129 6.25 8.45 -4.82
C LEU A 129 7.05 8.67 -3.53
N ALA A 130 8.36 8.43 -3.55
CA ALA A 130 9.23 8.67 -2.40
C ALA A 130 9.23 10.15 -2.00
N LYS A 131 9.37 11.07 -2.96
CA LYS A 131 9.33 12.52 -2.69
C LYS A 131 7.95 12.98 -2.23
N VAL A 132 6.88 12.50 -2.86
CA VAL A 132 5.50 12.80 -2.45
C VAL A 132 5.23 12.30 -1.03
N SER A 133 5.78 11.15 -0.64
CA SER A 133 5.66 10.62 0.73
C SER A 133 6.17 11.62 1.76
N PHE A 134 7.35 12.20 1.55
CA PHE A 134 7.90 13.19 2.49
C PHE A 134 7.19 14.54 2.39
N ASP A 135 6.78 14.95 1.19
CA ASP A 135 6.05 16.20 0.97
C ASP A 135 4.67 16.22 1.65
N PHE A 136 3.91 15.14 1.52
CA PHE A 136 2.60 14.97 2.19
C PHE A 136 2.74 14.96 3.72
N TYR A 137 3.80 14.32 4.23
CA TYR A 137 4.02 14.19 5.66
C TYR A 137 4.73 15.39 6.29
N GLU A 138 5.16 16.37 5.50
CA GLU A 138 5.91 17.54 5.95
C GLU A 138 5.28 18.25 7.17
N PRO A 139 3.94 18.45 7.27
CA PRO A 139 3.30 19.04 8.44
C PRO A 139 3.59 18.31 9.76
N PHE A 140 3.90 17.01 9.71
CA PHE A 140 4.12 16.18 10.90
C PHE A 140 5.61 15.92 11.18
N ILE A 141 6.49 16.12 10.19
CA ILE A 141 7.88 15.69 10.28
C ILE A 141 8.92 16.80 10.09
N ARG A 142 8.52 18.03 9.73
CA ARG A 142 9.44 19.16 9.43
C ARG A 142 10.58 19.30 10.43
N ASP A 143 10.27 19.33 11.72
CA ASP A 143 11.24 19.56 12.79
C ASP A 143 11.97 18.29 13.28
N LYS A 144 11.71 17.14 12.65
CA LYS A 144 12.31 15.85 13.01
C LYS A 144 13.56 15.57 12.18
N SER A 145 14.67 15.25 12.84
CA SER A 145 15.93 14.85 12.18
C SER A 145 16.02 13.34 11.88
N ILE A 146 15.26 12.53 12.63
CA ILE A 146 15.11 11.08 12.45
C ILE A 146 13.62 10.79 12.31
N VAL A 147 13.24 10.06 11.27
CA VAL A 147 11.85 9.68 10.97
C VAL A 147 11.74 8.20 10.68
N GLY A 148 10.61 7.59 11.04
CA GLY A 148 10.27 6.25 10.55
C GLY A 148 9.99 6.26 9.05
N PHE A 149 9.94 5.10 8.42
CA PHE A 149 9.35 4.96 7.09
C PHE A 149 8.73 3.58 6.93
N TRP A 150 7.47 3.55 6.48
CA TRP A 150 6.74 2.33 6.16
C TRP A 150 6.74 2.10 4.66
N LEU A 151 7.43 1.04 4.21
CA LEU A 151 7.26 0.54 2.85
C LEU A 151 6.02 -0.35 2.80
N PRO A 152 5.15 -0.22 1.77
CA PRO A 152 4.02 -1.12 1.58
C PRO A 152 4.42 -2.58 1.65
N GLU A 153 3.76 -3.32 2.53
CA GLU A 153 4.04 -4.73 2.83
C GLU A 153 5.47 -5.01 3.34
N ASN A 154 6.19 -3.96 3.73
CA ASN A 154 7.62 -3.95 4.02
C ASN A 154 8.48 -4.58 2.90
N VAL A 155 7.97 -4.61 1.66
CA VAL A 155 8.70 -5.17 0.53
C VAL A 155 9.80 -4.20 0.14
N ILE A 156 11.05 -4.63 0.37
CA ILE A 156 12.22 -3.76 0.27
C ILE A 156 13.29 -4.38 -0.60
N THR A 157 14.03 -3.53 -1.31
CA THR A 157 15.33 -3.88 -1.90
C THR A 157 16.33 -2.80 -1.52
N ARG A 158 17.63 -3.10 -1.60
CA ARG A 158 18.67 -2.08 -1.39
C ARG A 158 18.46 -0.85 -2.27
N LYS A 159 18.07 -1.06 -3.52
CA LYS A 159 17.80 0.01 -4.47
C LYS A 159 16.62 0.88 -4.07
N THR A 160 15.49 0.26 -3.69
CA THR A 160 14.31 0.98 -3.22
C THR A 160 14.62 1.75 -1.94
N ALA A 161 15.37 1.15 -1.00
CA ALA A 161 15.82 1.84 0.21
C ALA A 161 16.69 3.05 -0.12
N GLY A 162 17.61 2.93 -1.08
CA GLY A 162 18.41 4.05 -1.61
C GLY A 162 17.52 5.20 -2.08
N ILE A 163 16.55 4.92 -2.96
CA ILE A 163 15.59 5.91 -3.48
C ILE A 163 14.84 6.63 -2.35
N ILE A 164 14.34 5.90 -1.35
CA ILE A 164 13.66 6.52 -0.19
C ILE A 164 14.62 7.44 0.59
N THR A 165 15.83 6.95 0.91
CA THR A 165 16.79 7.74 1.70
C THR A 165 17.37 8.94 0.94
N GLU A 166 17.39 8.90 -0.39
CA GLU A 166 17.78 10.03 -1.24
C GLU A 166 16.68 11.09 -1.35
N ALA A 167 15.41 10.72 -1.18
CA ALA A 167 14.27 11.63 -1.23
C ALA A 167 14.14 12.54 0.01
N THR A 168 15.01 12.39 1.02
CA THR A 168 15.00 13.20 2.24
C THR A 168 16.41 13.43 2.80
N GLU A 169 16.59 14.54 3.50
CA GLU A 169 17.81 14.82 4.29
C GLU A 169 17.74 14.22 5.71
N LYS A 170 16.58 13.71 6.12
CA LYS A 170 16.35 13.10 7.44
C LYS A 170 16.96 11.71 7.49
N LYS A 171 17.39 11.27 8.69
CA LYS A 171 17.78 9.86 8.89
C LYS A 171 16.51 9.01 8.96
N VAL A 172 16.49 7.90 8.21
CA VAL A 172 15.33 7.02 8.11
C VAL A 172 15.47 5.83 9.07
N VAL A 173 14.36 5.42 9.69
CA VAL A 173 14.20 4.15 10.41
C VAL A 173 13.22 3.29 9.61
N PHE A 174 13.71 2.28 8.89
CA PHE A 174 12.83 1.33 8.22
C PHE A 174 12.20 0.39 9.24
N LEU A 175 10.86 0.34 9.25
CA LEU A 175 10.08 -0.59 10.04
C LEU A 175 9.78 -1.81 9.17
N LEU A 176 10.35 -2.95 9.51
CA LEU A 176 10.37 -4.19 8.73
C LEU A 176 9.94 -5.38 9.60
N ASP A 177 10.19 -6.59 9.12
CA ASP A 177 10.02 -7.87 9.81
C ASP A 177 11.37 -8.57 10.06
N GLU A 178 11.55 -9.18 11.23
CA GLU A 178 12.83 -9.83 11.57
C GLU A 178 13.19 -10.99 10.64
N ARG A 179 12.20 -11.59 9.97
CA ARG A 179 12.39 -12.63 8.93
C ARG A 179 13.03 -12.08 7.66
N GLN A 180 13.18 -10.76 7.53
CA GLN A 180 13.85 -10.12 6.41
C GLN A 180 15.38 -10.03 6.62
N PHE A 181 15.88 -10.24 7.84
CA PHE A 181 17.29 -10.08 8.16
C PHE A 181 18.17 -11.23 7.63
N ILE A 182 19.32 -10.86 7.03
CA ILE A 182 20.34 -11.79 6.52
C ILE A 182 21.74 -11.39 7.02
N GLY A 183 22.67 -12.33 6.96
CA GLY A 183 24.07 -12.15 7.40
C GLY A 183 24.28 -12.30 8.90
N LEU A 184 23.23 -12.16 9.70
CA LEU A 184 23.17 -12.57 11.11
C LEU A 184 21.99 -13.53 11.30
N ASN A 185 22.05 -14.36 12.34
CA ASN A 185 20.84 -15.05 12.78
C ASN A 185 19.94 -14.07 13.55
N ILE A 186 18.65 -14.41 13.63
CA ILE A 186 17.65 -13.51 14.23
C ILE A 186 18.01 -13.16 15.70
N PRO A 187 18.32 -14.12 16.61
CA PRO A 187 18.66 -13.79 18.00
C PRO A 187 19.84 -12.84 18.17
N GLN A 188 20.84 -12.86 17.28
CA GLN A 188 21.98 -11.93 17.32
C GLN A 188 21.57 -10.49 17.01
N ALA A 189 20.62 -10.27 16.11
CA ALA A 189 20.16 -8.94 15.71
C ALA A 189 19.00 -8.41 16.56
N LYS A 190 18.26 -9.30 17.25
CA LYS A 190 17.03 -8.96 17.98
C LYS A 190 17.22 -7.82 18.98
N TYR A 191 16.23 -6.93 18.99
CA TYR A 191 16.01 -5.86 19.97
C TYR A 191 17.10 -4.77 20.10
N SER A 192 18.16 -4.85 19.31
CA SER A 192 19.22 -3.84 19.26
C SER A 192 18.88 -2.75 18.24
N CYS A 193 19.48 -1.57 18.42
CA CYS A 193 19.44 -0.51 17.41
C CYS A 193 20.43 -0.81 16.27
N ASN A 194 19.93 -1.48 15.23
CA ASN A 194 20.71 -1.88 14.06
C ASN A 194 20.65 -0.81 12.95
N THR A 195 21.66 -0.83 12.07
CA THR A 195 21.70 0.00 10.87
C THR A 195 21.68 -0.84 9.60
N TYR A 196 21.28 -0.24 8.48
CA TYR A 196 21.19 -0.84 7.16
C TYR A 196 21.74 0.13 6.10
N LYS A 197 22.71 -0.34 5.32
CA LYS A 197 23.35 0.46 4.27
C LYS A 197 22.50 0.47 3.00
N CYS A 198 22.01 1.65 2.64
CA CYS A 198 21.12 1.95 1.51
C CYS A 198 21.90 2.77 0.49
N ASP A 199 22.37 2.16 -0.62
CA ASP A 199 23.16 2.79 -1.70
C ASP A 199 23.56 4.28 -1.48
N GLY A 200 24.61 4.51 -0.68
CA GLY A 200 25.16 5.85 -0.39
C GLY A 200 24.86 6.42 0.99
N LYS A 201 23.71 6.11 1.60
CA LYS A 201 23.31 6.51 2.96
C LYS A 201 23.14 5.29 3.87
N THR A 202 22.97 5.54 5.16
CA THR A 202 22.64 4.51 6.15
C THR A 202 21.35 4.88 6.86
N ALA A 203 20.46 3.90 6.94
CA ALA A 203 19.22 3.96 7.70
C ALA A 203 19.34 3.11 8.98
N PHE A 204 18.47 3.35 9.94
CA PHE A 204 18.20 2.41 11.02
C PHE A 204 17.17 1.39 10.56
N VAL A 205 17.11 0.26 11.26
CA VAL A 205 16.15 -0.80 10.94
C VAL A 205 15.67 -1.54 12.17
N PHE A 206 14.36 -1.77 12.26
CA PHE A 206 13.73 -2.66 13.23
C PHE A 206 12.90 -3.71 12.50
N GLY A 207 12.95 -4.95 13.00
CA GLY A 207 12.18 -6.07 12.47
C GLY A 207 11.16 -6.51 13.51
N ARG A 208 9.88 -6.55 13.14
CA ARG A 208 8.81 -7.03 14.02
C ARG A 208 8.97 -8.51 14.34
N ASP A 209 8.55 -8.94 15.53
CA ASP A 209 8.24 -10.35 15.80
C ASP A 209 6.84 -10.66 15.24
N HIS A 210 6.80 -11.28 14.05
CA HIS A 210 5.56 -11.64 13.35
C HIS A 210 4.65 -12.53 14.19
N GLN A 211 5.19 -13.57 14.83
CA GLN A 211 4.35 -14.54 15.55
C GLN A 211 3.54 -13.87 16.65
N LEU A 212 4.17 -12.95 17.38
CA LEU A 212 3.53 -12.24 18.46
C LEU A 212 2.61 -11.10 17.97
N SER A 213 3.01 -10.42 16.89
CA SER A 213 2.18 -9.40 16.25
C SER A 213 0.85 -10.02 15.78
N ASP A 214 0.93 -11.13 15.05
CA ASP A 214 -0.21 -11.85 14.50
C ASP A 214 -1.06 -12.50 15.59
N ALA A 215 -0.45 -12.91 16.71
CA ALA A 215 -1.21 -13.44 17.84
C ALA A 215 -2.17 -12.40 18.46
N PHE A 216 -1.79 -11.13 18.41
CA PHE A 216 -2.68 -10.02 18.75
C PHE A 216 -3.70 -9.78 17.62
N ALA A 217 -3.24 -9.56 16.39
CA ALA A 217 -4.08 -9.15 15.27
C ALA A 217 -5.20 -10.15 14.93
N PHE A 218 -4.89 -11.44 15.00
CA PHE A 218 -5.81 -12.55 14.71
C PHE A 218 -6.37 -13.23 15.96
N ASN A 219 -6.21 -12.59 17.13
CA ASN A 219 -6.82 -13.00 18.38
C ASN A 219 -6.53 -14.46 18.81
N THR A 220 -5.29 -14.93 18.63
CA THR A 220 -4.92 -16.33 18.99
C THR A 220 -4.35 -16.46 20.40
N LEU A 221 -3.92 -15.36 21.02
CA LEU A 221 -3.58 -15.28 22.45
C LEU A 221 -4.45 -14.25 23.15
N ASP A 222 -4.82 -14.49 24.41
CA ASP A 222 -5.48 -13.49 25.25
C ASP A 222 -4.48 -12.42 25.76
N ALA A 223 -4.98 -11.41 26.47
CA ALA A 223 -4.12 -10.34 26.97
C ALA A 223 -3.01 -10.83 27.92
N GLU A 224 -3.30 -11.79 28.81
CA GLU A 224 -2.30 -12.33 29.74
C GLU A 224 -1.21 -13.12 29.00
N GLY A 225 -1.60 -13.92 28.01
CA GLY A 225 -0.69 -14.63 27.13
C GLY A 225 0.22 -13.68 26.36
N LEU A 226 -0.32 -12.57 25.85
CA LEU A 226 0.45 -11.52 25.18
C LEU A 226 1.41 -10.80 26.13
N ILE A 227 0.98 -10.45 27.35
CA ILE A 227 1.83 -9.85 28.40
C ILE A 227 3.01 -10.79 28.68
N ARG A 228 2.72 -12.06 28.97
CA ARG A 228 3.73 -13.08 29.29
C ARG A 228 4.70 -13.30 28.13
N ALA A 229 4.18 -13.38 26.90
CA ALA A 229 4.99 -13.61 25.71
C ALA A 229 6.06 -12.53 25.56
N VAL A 230 5.75 -11.25 25.85
CA VAL A 230 6.72 -10.15 25.84
C VAL A 230 7.62 -10.17 27.08
N SER A 231 7.03 -10.08 28.29
CA SER A 231 7.79 -9.80 29.52
C SER A 231 8.66 -10.96 29.99
N GLU A 232 8.31 -12.19 29.61
CA GLU A 232 9.07 -13.40 29.97
C GLU A 232 9.71 -14.03 28.73
N GLY A 233 8.97 -14.14 27.63
CA GLY A 233 9.42 -14.86 26.45
C GLY A 233 10.42 -14.10 25.56
N ARG A 234 10.54 -12.77 25.71
CA ARG A 234 11.43 -11.91 24.90
C ARG A 234 12.43 -11.13 25.76
N ILE A 235 12.74 -11.62 26.95
CA ILE A 235 13.73 -11.01 27.83
C ILE A 235 15.15 -11.26 27.31
N ASP A 236 16.00 -10.22 27.31
CA ASP A 236 17.44 -10.32 27.11
C ASP A 236 18.14 -10.17 28.47
N VAL A 237 18.41 -11.30 29.12
CA VAL A 237 19.00 -11.34 30.47
C VAL A 237 20.37 -10.64 30.52
N PHE A 238 21.15 -10.69 29.45
CA PHE A 238 22.45 -10.03 29.39
C PHE A 238 22.30 -8.51 29.40
N LYS A 239 21.37 -7.98 28.59
CA LYS A 239 21.10 -6.54 28.53
C LYS A 239 20.41 -6.02 29.79
N GLU A 240 19.54 -6.82 30.43
CA GLU A 240 18.99 -6.50 31.75
C GLU A 240 20.12 -6.33 32.79
N ASN A 241 21.02 -7.32 32.91
CA ASN A 241 22.14 -7.28 33.85
C ASN A 241 23.15 -6.16 33.55
N SER A 242 23.30 -5.80 32.28
CA SER A 242 24.20 -4.74 31.83
C SER A 242 23.58 -3.34 31.88
N GLY A 243 22.29 -3.24 32.20
CA GLY A 243 21.56 -1.98 32.21
C GLY A 243 21.47 -1.31 30.83
N ILE A 244 21.27 -2.10 29.78
CA ILE A 244 21.22 -1.62 28.39
C ILE A 244 19.77 -1.76 27.89
N PRO A 245 19.07 -0.65 27.58
CA PRO A 245 17.73 -0.74 27.02
C PRO A 245 17.69 -1.47 25.67
N TYR A 246 16.67 -2.28 25.44
CA TYR A 246 16.43 -3.00 24.18
C TYR A 246 14.95 -3.01 23.84
N LEU A 247 14.63 -2.99 22.55
CA LEU A 247 13.26 -2.80 22.08
C LEU A 247 12.67 -4.09 21.50
N VAL A 248 11.64 -4.63 22.14
CA VAL A 248 10.74 -5.60 21.51
C VAL A 248 9.78 -4.82 20.62
N PHE A 249 10.02 -4.86 19.32
CA PHE A 249 9.24 -4.17 18.31
C PHE A 249 8.23 -5.12 17.66
N LEU A 250 6.98 -4.66 17.54
CA LEU A 250 5.88 -5.37 16.89
C LEU A 250 5.16 -4.42 15.92
N SER A 251 4.46 -4.97 14.94
CA SER A 251 3.60 -4.17 14.07
C SER A 251 2.47 -4.96 13.42
N SER A 252 1.39 -4.28 13.10
CA SER A 252 0.20 -4.82 12.41
C SER A 252 -0.52 -3.71 11.66
N ASP A 253 -1.48 -4.06 10.82
CA ASP A 253 -2.42 -3.07 10.28
C ASP A 253 -3.18 -2.38 11.42
N LEU A 254 -3.51 -1.10 11.27
CA LEU A 254 -4.31 -0.36 12.24
C LEU A 254 -5.70 -1.00 12.37
N GLU A 255 -6.21 -1.54 11.27
CA GLU A 255 -7.46 -2.29 11.16
C GLU A 255 -7.46 -3.59 11.98
N ALA A 256 -6.29 -4.08 12.42
CA ALA A 256 -6.23 -5.20 13.36
C ALA A 256 -6.87 -4.86 14.71
N LEU A 257 -7.00 -3.57 15.05
CA LEU A 257 -7.78 -3.08 16.20
C LEU A 257 -9.30 -3.19 16.01
N LEU A 258 -9.74 -3.53 14.80
CA LEU A 258 -11.14 -3.65 14.38
C LEU A 258 -11.50 -5.08 13.95
N SER A 259 -10.58 -6.03 14.04
CA SER A 259 -10.78 -7.40 13.55
C SER A 259 -11.82 -8.20 14.33
N ASN A 260 -12.07 -7.82 15.59
CA ASN A 260 -13.18 -8.29 16.40
C ASN A 260 -13.57 -7.23 17.46
N PRO A 261 -14.75 -7.35 18.10
CA PRO A 261 -15.28 -6.31 18.97
C PRO A 261 -14.43 -6.01 20.22
N GLN A 262 -13.53 -6.91 20.63
CA GLN A 262 -12.74 -6.80 21.86
C GLN A 262 -11.29 -6.32 21.63
N GLN A 263 -10.86 -6.09 20.39
CA GLN A 263 -9.45 -5.79 20.09
C GLN A 263 -8.93 -4.51 20.75
N LEU A 264 -9.73 -3.45 20.79
CA LEU A 264 -9.35 -2.17 21.42
C LEU A 264 -9.05 -2.37 22.91
N ASP A 265 -9.96 -3.01 23.64
CA ASP A 265 -9.82 -3.23 25.08
C ASP A 265 -8.68 -4.21 25.39
N LYS A 266 -8.51 -5.22 24.53
CA LYS A 266 -7.41 -6.18 24.63
C LYS A 266 -6.05 -5.50 24.45
N PHE A 267 -5.92 -4.58 23.49
CA PHE A 267 -4.68 -3.82 23.29
C PHE A 267 -4.35 -2.96 24.50
N LEU A 268 -5.34 -2.20 25.02
CA LEU A 268 -5.16 -1.38 26.23
C LEU A 268 -4.75 -2.24 27.45
N LYS A 269 -5.42 -3.38 27.67
CA LYS A 269 -5.07 -4.30 28.75
C LYS A 269 -3.66 -4.86 28.59
N TRP A 270 -3.25 -5.17 27.37
CA TRP A 270 -1.90 -5.67 27.08
C TRP A 270 -0.84 -4.64 27.43
N ILE A 271 -0.97 -3.40 26.92
CA ILE A 271 0.00 -2.32 27.21
C ILE A 271 0.08 -2.04 28.71
N LYS A 272 -1.08 -1.88 29.38
CA LYS A 272 -1.12 -1.65 30.82
C LYS A 272 -0.43 -2.77 31.61
N GLY A 273 -0.70 -4.02 31.27
CA GLY A 273 -0.06 -5.17 31.94
C GLY A 273 1.46 -5.23 31.74
N LEU A 274 1.97 -4.77 30.59
CA LEU A 274 3.41 -4.63 30.37
C LEU A 274 4.02 -3.53 31.23
N GLU A 275 3.35 -2.39 31.36
CA GLU A 275 3.79 -1.29 32.22
C GLU A 275 3.79 -1.70 33.70
N GLU A 276 2.79 -2.45 34.15
CA GLU A 276 2.73 -3.03 35.51
C GLU A 276 3.89 -4.02 35.78
N ARG A 277 4.42 -4.66 34.73
CA ARG A 277 5.64 -5.50 34.79
C ARG A 277 6.93 -4.69 34.68
N GLY A 278 6.85 -3.36 34.55
CA GLY A 278 7.99 -2.46 34.43
C GLY A 278 8.65 -2.47 33.04
N VAL A 279 7.91 -2.88 32.00
CA VAL A 279 8.31 -2.73 30.59
C VAL A 279 7.73 -1.42 30.06
N GLU A 280 8.59 -0.47 29.72
CA GLU A 280 8.13 0.83 29.21
C GLU A 280 7.74 0.73 27.73
N ALA A 281 6.56 1.26 27.40
CA ALA A 281 6.13 1.44 26.02
C ALA A 281 6.77 2.69 25.40
N VAL A 282 7.47 2.53 24.27
CA VAL A 282 8.12 3.59 23.49
C VAL A 282 8.24 3.16 22.03
N ASN A 283 7.88 4.05 21.11
CA ASN A 283 7.97 3.76 19.68
C ASN A 283 9.43 3.60 19.20
N ALA A 284 9.61 2.92 18.08
CA ALA A 284 10.95 2.58 17.56
C ALA A 284 11.80 3.82 17.20
N VAL A 285 11.20 4.89 16.68
CA VAL A 285 11.93 6.09 16.28
C VAL A 285 12.43 6.84 17.52
N GLU A 286 11.60 6.99 18.54
CA GLU A 286 11.98 7.61 19.81
C GLU A 286 13.02 6.77 20.55
N PHE A 287 12.93 5.44 20.49
CA PHE A 287 13.98 4.56 21.01
C PHE A 287 15.34 4.84 20.35
N VAL A 288 15.38 5.02 19.02
CA VAL A 288 16.60 5.43 18.30
C VAL A 288 17.09 6.79 18.76
N ARG A 289 16.19 7.79 18.87
CA ARG A 289 16.56 9.15 19.31
C ARG A 289 17.21 9.13 20.70
N LYS A 290 16.63 8.39 21.65
CA LYS A 290 17.15 8.24 23.01
C LYS A 290 18.48 7.51 23.09
N LYS A 291 18.72 6.53 22.21
CA LYS A 291 20.02 5.86 22.09
C LYS A 291 21.08 6.79 21.49
N VAL A 292 20.75 7.52 20.43
CA VAL A 292 21.67 8.45 19.76
C VAL A 292 21.99 9.66 20.64
N SER A 293 21.04 10.15 21.44
CA SER A 293 21.26 11.26 22.38
C SER A 293 22.07 10.87 23.63
N GLY A 294 22.24 9.57 23.88
CA GLY A 294 22.90 9.05 25.08
C GLY A 294 21.99 8.91 26.31
N GLU A 295 20.69 9.20 26.20
CA GLU A 295 19.72 8.95 27.27
C GLU A 295 19.62 7.45 27.58
N TYR A 296 19.61 6.61 26.55
CA TYR A 296 19.68 5.16 26.69
C TYR A 296 21.11 4.66 26.48
N ARG A 297 21.60 3.90 27.46
CA ARG A 297 22.90 3.23 27.37
C ARG A 297 22.94 2.30 26.15
N CYS A 298 24.04 2.35 25.41
CA CYS A 298 24.27 1.55 24.22
C CYS A 298 25.28 0.41 24.47
N LEU A 299 25.17 -0.68 23.71
CA LEU A 299 26.33 -1.53 23.45
C LEU A 299 27.39 -0.75 22.67
N HIS A 300 28.65 -1.18 22.73
CA HIS A 300 29.71 -0.55 21.94
C HIS A 300 29.37 -0.63 20.44
N GLY A 301 29.23 0.52 19.78
CA GLY A 301 28.89 0.62 18.36
C GLY A 301 27.39 0.52 18.02
N GLU A 302 26.50 0.31 19.00
CA GLU A 302 25.04 0.27 18.75
C GLU A 302 24.53 1.62 18.22
N CYS A 303 23.51 1.60 17.34
CA CYS A 303 23.06 2.76 16.55
C CYS A 303 24.12 3.39 15.63
N SER A 304 25.17 2.65 15.22
CA SER A 304 26.17 3.13 14.26
C SER A 304 26.40 2.14 13.11
N GLU A 305 27.27 2.50 12.16
CA GLU A 305 27.73 1.61 11.07
C GLU A 305 28.36 0.30 11.56
N GLN A 306 28.84 0.27 12.81
CA GLN A 306 29.40 -0.95 13.42
C GLN A 306 28.30 -1.99 13.71
N PHE A 307 27.06 -1.54 13.89
CA PHE A 307 25.86 -2.38 14.13
C PHE A 307 25.04 -2.60 12.86
N LYS A 308 25.73 -2.73 11.73
CA LYS A 308 25.09 -2.91 10.44
C LYS A 308 24.62 -4.36 10.26
N ILE A 309 23.36 -4.50 9.86
CA ILE A 309 22.77 -5.76 9.38
C ILE A 309 22.42 -5.64 7.89
N ASN A 310 22.11 -6.78 7.28
CA ASN A 310 21.62 -6.81 5.89
C ASN A 310 20.15 -7.27 5.87
N VAL A 311 19.44 -6.83 4.85
CA VAL A 311 18.04 -7.17 4.59
C VAL A 311 17.97 -7.88 3.24
N LYS A 312 17.20 -8.97 3.14
CA LYS A 312 17.02 -9.74 1.90
C LYS A 312 16.21 -8.91 0.90
N ASP A 313 16.74 -8.72 -0.30
CA ASP A 313 16.00 -8.06 -1.38
C ASP A 313 14.70 -8.82 -1.68
N TYR A 314 13.62 -8.06 -1.88
CA TYR A 314 12.25 -8.53 -2.09
C TYR A 314 11.60 -9.25 -0.91
N SER A 315 12.26 -9.36 0.25
CA SER A 315 11.60 -9.85 1.46
C SER A 315 10.53 -8.88 1.94
N SER A 316 9.58 -9.37 2.73
CA SER A 316 8.39 -8.63 3.17
C SER A 316 7.94 -9.05 4.58
N TRP A 317 6.92 -8.40 5.13
CA TRP A 317 6.33 -8.78 6.42
C TRP A 317 5.19 -9.80 6.34
N SER A 318 4.68 -10.10 5.13
CA SER A 318 3.39 -10.75 4.93
C SER A 318 3.38 -11.81 3.81
N ASP A 319 4.54 -12.26 3.34
CA ASP A 319 4.64 -13.33 2.31
C ASP A 319 4.00 -14.66 2.76
N TYR A 320 3.82 -15.59 1.81
CA TYR A 320 3.43 -16.97 2.12
C TYR A 320 4.57 -17.75 2.79
N TYR A 321 4.72 -17.54 4.10
CA TYR A 321 5.85 -18.08 4.87
C TYR A 321 5.87 -19.62 4.94
N ASP A 322 4.73 -20.29 4.79
CA ASP A 322 4.64 -21.75 4.68
C ASP A 322 5.36 -22.31 3.44
N LEU A 323 5.56 -21.47 2.41
CA LEU A 323 6.28 -21.82 1.19
C LEU A 323 7.75 -21.35 1.19
N SER A 324 8.22 -20.72 2.27
CA SER A 324 9.63 -20.33 2.42
C SER A 324 10.53 -21.55 2.43
N ILE A 325 11.67 -21.48 1.73
CA ILE A 325 12.68 -22.55 1.72
C ILE A 325 14.00 -22.13 2.38
N ASP A 326 14.14 -20.86 2.76
CA ASP A 326 15.34 -20.29 3.38
C ASP A 326 15.08 -19.73 4.79
N GLY A 327 13.88 -19.97 5.33
CA GLY A 327 13.44 -19.47 6.63
C GLY A 327 13.19 -17.96 6.66
N ARG A 328 13.02 -17.34 5.48
CA ARG A 328 12.79 -15.90 5.30
C ARG A 328 11.64 -15.64 4.36
N THR A 329 11.15 -14.42 4.37
CA THR A 329 10.10 -13.99 3.44
C THR A 329 10.70 -13.59 2.09
N GLY A 330 9.86 -13.58 1.06
CA GLY A 330 10.09 -12.98 -0.25
C GLY A 330 8.89 -12.10 -0.63
N ASP A 331 8.59 -12.05 -1.93
CA ASP A 331 7.46 -11.34 -2.52
C ASP A 331 6.56 -12.28 -3.35
N MET A 332 6.65 -13.60 -3.12
CA MET A 332 5.95 -14.60 -3.93
C MET A 332 4.43 -14.44 -3.82
N ARG A 333 3.93 -13.87 -2.72
CA ARG A 333 2.53 -13.47 -2.58
C ARG A 333 2.06 -12.58 -3.72
N TRP A 334 2.81 -11.54 -4.08
CA TRP A 334 2.37 -10.55 -5.07
C TRP A 334 2.88 -10.82 -6.48
N THR A 335 3.86 -11.69 -6.66
CA THR A 335 4.35 -12.09 -7.99
C THR A 335 3.73 -13.42 -8.44
N GLY A 336 3.27 -14.27 -7.51
CA GLY A 336 2.90 -15.65 -7.79
C GLY A 336 4.09 -16.57 -8.05
N VAL A 337 5.33 -16.09 -7.86
CA VAL A 337 6.56 -16.82 -8.19
C VAL A 337 7.49 -16.87 -6.98
N ARG A 338 7.86 -18.08 -6.55
CA ARG A 338 8.92 -18.26 -5.56
C ARG A 338 10.27 -18.09 -6.23
N ARG A 339 11.04 -17.09 -5.78
CA ARG A 339 12.27 -16.65 -6.46
C ARG A 339 13.40 -17.67 -6.37
N GLU A 340 13.49 -18.40 -5.26
CA GLU A 340 14.61 -19.27 -4.94
C GLU A 340 14.73 -20.46 -5.90
N ASP A 341 13.61 -20.98 -6.40
CA ASP A 341 13.56 -22.06 -7.41
C ASP A 341 12.85 -21.65 -8.71
N ASN A 342 12.46 -20.37 -8.82
CA ASN A 342 11.79 -19.77 -9.97
C ASN A 342 10.54 -20.54 -10.40
N LYS A 343 9.71 -20.93 -9.43
CA LYS A 343 8.48 -21.69 -9.66
C LYS A 343 7.23 -20.89 -9.35
N VAL A 344 6.22 -21.05 -10.19
CA VAL A 344 4.89 -20.47 -10.01
C VAL A 344 4.13 -21.29 -8.98
N ILE A 345 3.61 -20.61 -7.96
CA ILE A 345 2.92 -21.26 -6.85
C ILE A 345 1.40 -21.36 -7.10
N HIS A 346 0.72 -22.16 -6.29
CA HIS A 346 -0.74 -22.15 -6.14
C HIS A 346 -1.11 -21.84 -4.68
N ARG A 347 -2.34 -21.40 -4.44
CA ARG A 347 -2.93 -21.23 -3.10
C ARG A 347 -4.34 -21.80 -3.05
N TRP A 348 -4.81 -22.08 -1.83
CA TRP A 348 -6.15 -22.58 -1.62
C TRP A 348 -7.16 -21.44 -1.60
N TYR A 349 -8.23 -21.59 -2.36
CA TYR A 349 -9.37 -20.68 -2.38
C TYR A 349 -10.67 -21.49 -2.52
N LYS A 350 -11.64 -21.27 -1.62
CA LYS A 350 -12.93 -21.99 -1.59
C LYS A 350 -12.82 -23.53 -1.72
N GLY A 351 -11.79 -24.11 -1.12
CA GLY A 351 -11.57 -25.56 -1.12
C GLY A 351 -10.87 -26.12 -2.36
N GLU A 352 -10.44 -25.28 -3.29
CA GLU A 352 -9.71 -25.68 -4.50
C GLU A 352 -8.33 -24.99 -4.56
N LYS A 353 -7.38 -25.61 -5.30
CA LYS A 353 -6.09 -24.99 -5.57
C LYS A 353 -6.21 -24.05 -6.78
N VAL A 354 -5.77 -22.81 -6.63
CA VAL A 354 -5.77 -21.78 -7.67
C VAL A 354 -4.33 -21.36 -7.97
N SER A 355 -3.94 -21.47 -9.24
CA SER A 355 -2.64 -20.97 -9.71
C SER A 355 -2.52 -19.46 -9.45
N GLN A 356 -1.35 -19.04 -8.98
CA GLN A 356 -1.05 -17.62 -8.74
C GLN A 356 -0.40 -16.96 -9.98
N LEU A 357 -0.36 -17.64 -11.12
CA LEU A 357 0.23 -17.14 -12.37
C LEU A 357 -0.35 -15.79 -12.82
N TRP A 358 -1.64 -15.56 -12.56
CA TRP A 358 -2.32 -14.30 -12.87
C TRP A 358 -1.64 -13.09 -12.22
N LYS A 359 -1.02 -13.25 -11.05
CA LYS A 359 -0.32 -12.16 -10.35
C LYS A 359 0.93 -11.72 -11.09
N PHE A 360 1.65 -12.66 -11.71
CA PHE A 360 2.81 -12.36 -12.55
C PHE A 360 2.38 -11.58 -13.78
N ALA A 361 1.35 -12.06 -14.50
CA ALA A 361 0.81 -11.41 -15.68
C ALA A 361 0.28 -10.01 -15.37
N PHE A 362 -0.47 -9.86 -14.27
CA PHE A 362 -1.00 -8.57 -13.81
C PHE A 362 0.13 -7.60 -13.46
N THR A 363 1.16 -8.06 -12.73
CA THR A 363 2.34 -7.24 -12.42
C THR A 363 3.04 -6.79 -13.70
N LYS A 364 3.31 -7.71 -14.62
CA LYS A 364 3.98 -7.42 -15.90
C LYS A 364 3.17 -6.47 -16.77
N LEU A 365 1.86 -6.66 -16.86
CA LEU A 365 0.98 -5.76 -17.60
C LEU A 365 1.05 -4.34 -17.02
N PHE A 366 0.89 -4.18 -15.70
CA PHE A 366 0.94 -2.85 -15.09
C PHE A 366 2.32 -2.19 -15.24
N ARG A 367 3.44 -2.94 -15.31
CA ARG A 367 4.74 -2.36 -15.70
C ARG A 367 4.73 -1.75 -17.10
N GLU A 368 4.00 -2.36 -18.03
CA GLU A 368 3.87 -1.89 -19.41
C GLU A 368 2.96 -0.67 -19.46
N LEU A 369 1.79 -0.73 -18.82
CA LEU A 369 0.82 0.38 -18.75
C LEU A 369 1.41 1.62 -18.07
N ASN A 370 2.10 1.46 -16.93
CA ASN A 370 2.74 2.58 -16.23
C ASN A 370 3.77 3.29 -17.12
N ARG A 371 4.54 2.52 -17.90
CA ARG A 371 5.51 3.09 -18.84
C ARG A 371 4.82 3.78 -20.01
N ALA A 372 3.75 3.21 -20.55
CA ALA A 372 2.98 3.82 -21.63
C ALA A 372 2.43 5.19 -21.20
N VAL A 373 1.81 5.26 -20.02
CA VAL A 373 1.32 6.51 -19.43
C VAL A 373 2.47 7.49 -19.18
N ARG A 374 3.53 7.08 -18.48
CA ARG A 374 4.69 7.93 -18.22
C ARG A 374 5.28 8.51 -19.52
N PHE A 375 5.50 7.66 -20.52
CA PHE A 375 6.08 8.12 -21.77
C PHE A 375 5.14 9.03 -22.55
N GLY A 376 3.83 8.81 -22.53
CA GLY A 376 2.87 9.74 -23.11
C GLY A 376 2.87 11.11 -22.41
N VAL A 377 2.89 11.12 -21.07
CA VAL A 377 3.02 12.35 -20.27
C VAL A 377 4.32 13.09 -20.62
N MET A 378 5.45 12.39 -20.64
CA MET A 378 6.74 13.01 -20.97
C MET A 378 6.79 13.52 -22.41
N ASP A 379 6.22 12.78 -23.36
CA ASP A 379 6.20 13.14 -24.79
C ASP A 379 5.39 14.41 -25.02
N LEU A 380 4.17 14.49 -24.48
CA LEU A 380 3.31 15.66 -24.61
C LEU A 380 3.89 16.90 -23.90
N ILE A 381 4.42 16.77 -22.67
CA ILE A 381 5.05 17.92 -21.99
C ILE A 381 6.27 18.43 -22.78
N LYS A 382 7.14 17.53 -23.27
CA LYS A 382 8.35 17.91 -24.02
C LYS A 382 8.04 18.49 -25.41
N LYS A 383 6.89 18.17 -25.98
CA LYS A 383 6.43 18.73 -27.24
C LYS A 383 6.11 20.23 -27.11
N TYR A 384 5.58 20.64 -25.95
CA TYR A 384 5.11 22.02 -25.73
C TYR A 384 5.92 22.82 -24.70
N SER A 385 6.98 22.24 -24.12
CA SER A 385 7.88 22.94 -23.21
C SER A 385 9.34 22.55 -23.45
N ARG A 386 10.27 23.33 -22.90
CA ARG A 386 11.69 22.98 -22.85
C ARG A 386 12.07 22.18 -21.59
N ALA A 387 11.08 21.61 -20.90
CA ALA A 387 11.28 20.90 -19.65
C ALA A 387 12.13 19.63 -19.87
N ASP A 388 13.18 19.48 -19.06
CA ASP A 388 13.94 18.24 -19.02
C ASP A 388 13.23 17.18 -18.17
N SER A 389 13.81 15.98 -18.11
CA SER A 389 13.21 14.89 -17.34
C SER A 389 13.15 15.15 -15.82
N ASN A 390 14.03 16.00 -15.27
CA ASN A 390 14.04 16.35 -13.85
C ASN A 390 12.96 17.40 -13.54
N SER A 391 12.79 18.40 -14.41
CA SER A 391 11.68 19.36 -14.35
C SER A 391 10.32 18.66 -14.40
N ILE A 392 10.16 17.66 -15.27
CA ILE A 392 8.92 16.85 -15.33
C ILE A 392 8.71 16.05 -14.04
N LYS A 393 9.76 15.44 -13.49
CA LYS A 393 9.67 14.74 -12.19
C LYS A 393 9.25 15.69 -11.08
N GLU A 394 9.84 16.88 -11.03
CA GLU A 394 9.49 17.91 -10.03
C GLU A 394 8.04 18.36 -10.17
N PHE A 395 7.57 18.63 -11.39
CA PHE A 395 6.16 18.89 -11.67
C PHE A 395 5.26 17.76 -11.17
N LEU A 396 5.58 16.51 -11.49
CA LEU A 396 4.79 15.35 -11.07
C LEU A 396 4.82 15.17 -9.54
N VAL A 397 5.89 15.55 -8.84
CA VAL A 397 5.90 15.58 -7.36
C VAL A 397 4.97 16.69 -6.85
N ARG A 398 5.10 17.92 -7.38
CA ARG A 398 4.27 19.06 -6.95
C ARG A 398 2.79 18.88 -7.28
N TYR A 399 2.44 18.10 -8.30
CA TYR A 399 1.05 17.81 -8.62
C TYR A 399 0.30 17.10 -7.48
N ALA A 400 0.99 16.51 -6.50
CA ALA A 400 0.39 16.05 -5.25
C ALA A 400 -0.42 17.16 -4.55
N ARG A 401 0.02 18.43 -4.67
CA ARG A 401 -0.67 19.61 -4.12
C ARG A 401 -2.02 19.90 -4.79
N ILE A 402 -2.27 19.35 -5.98
CA ILE A 402 -3.58 19.36 -6.63
C ILE A 402 -4.36 18.11 -6.24
N PHE A 403 -3.72 16.94 -6.29
CA PHE A 403 -4.41 15.67 -6.05
C PHE A 403 -4.92 15.51 -4.61
N PHE A 404 -4.17 16.04 -3.63
CA PHE A 404 -4.52 16.03 -2.20
C PHE A 404 -4.72 17.46 -1.66
N ARG A 405 -5.25 18.38 -2.48
CA ARG A 405 -5.28 19.82 -2.21
C ARG A 405 -5.75 20.17 -0.80
N GLU A 406 -6.90 19.65 -0.39
CA GLU A 406 -7.57 19.97 0.86
C GLU A 406 -6.71 19.58 2.07
N HIS A 407 -5.89 18.53 1.95
CA HIS A 407 -4.92 18.16 2.98
C HIS A 407 -3.83 19.23 3.11
N TYR A 408 -3.26 19.67 1.98
CA TYR A 408 -2.20 20.69 1.99
C TYR A 408 -2.72 22.07 2.42
N GLU A 409 -3.94 22.42 2.02
CA GLU A 409 -4.63 23.65 2.44
C GLU A 409 -4.94 23.64 3.93
N TYR A 410 -5.30 22.48 4.52
CA TYR A 410 -5.49 22.34 5.97
C TYR A 410 -4.25 22.76 6.77
N PHE A 411 -3.05 22.62 6.19
CA PHE A 411 -1.77 22.99 6.81
C PHE A 411 -1.15 24.26 6.21
N ASP A 412 -1.95 25.11 5.57
CA ASP A 412 -1.52 26.40 4.98
C ASP A 412 -0.35 26.26 4.00
N MET A 413 -0.28 25.15 3.25
CA MET A 413 0.76 24.93 2.25
C MET A 413 0.30 25.33 0.85
N ASP A 414 1.24 25.75 0.00
CA ASP A 414 0.92 26.25 -1.34
C ASP A 414 0.35 25.14 -2.27
N THR A 415 -0.87 25.35 -2.74
CA THR A 415 -1.60 24.51 -3.72
C THR A 415 -1.90 25.25 -5.02
N SER A 416 -1.30 26.42 -5.21
CA SER A 416 -1.52 27.26 -6.39
C SER A 416 -1.00 26.59 -7.67
N VAL A 417 -1.69 26.85 -8.77
CA VAL A 417 -1.28 26.36 -10.09
C VAL A 417 0.10 26.87 -10.47
N ASP A 418 0.44 28.11 -10.09
CA ASP A 418 1.75 28.71 -10.33
C ASP A 418 2.86 27.90 -9.64
N TYR A 419 2.68 27.52 -8.37
CA TYR A 419 3.64 26.67 -7.65
C TYR A 419 3.82 25.31 -8.33
N VAL A 420 2.71 24.67 -8.70
CA VAL A 420 2.68 23.31 -9.25
C VAL A 420 3.33 23.28 -10.63
N THR A 421 3.00 24.24 -11.48
CA THR A 421 3.44 24.27 -12.89
C THR A 421 4.77 24.97 -13.11
N GLU A 422 5.36 25.64 -12.10
CA GLU A 422 6.65 26.34 -12.22
C GLU A 422 7.75 25.54 -12.96
N PRO A 423 7.97 24.23 -12.69
CA PRO A 423 9.00 23.45 -13.38
C PRO A 423 8.74 23.24 -14.88
N VAL A 424 7.48 23.38 -15.32
CA VAL A 424 7.00 23.16 -16.69
C VAL A 424 6.25 24.39 -17.25
N LYS A 425 6.52 25.58 -16.70
CA LYS A 425 5.79 26.84 -16.94
C LYS A 425 5.65 27.29 -18.39
N ASP A 426 6.47 26.75 -19.30
CA ASP A 426 6.43 27.08 -20.73
C ASP A 426 5.28 26.34 -21.46
N ALA A 427 4.73 25.27 -20.86
CA ALA A 427 3.58 24.54 -21.41
C ALA A 427 2.26 25.08 -20.84
N ASP A 428 1.18 24.91 -21.61
CA ASP A 428 -0.17 25.25 -21.18
C ASP A 428 -0.57 24.51 -19.89
N PRO A 429 -0.94 25.21 -18.80
CA PRO A 429 -1.44 24.61 -17.57
C PRO A 429 -2.61 23.66 -17.80
N ALA A 430 -3.48 23.92 -18.78
CA ALA A 430 -4.63 23.05 -19.05
C ALA A 430 -4.19 21.64 -19.47
N LEU A 431 -3.20 21.54 -20.37
CA LEU A 431 -2.62 20.28 -20.79
C LEU A 431 -1.78 19.64 -19.68
N THR A 432 -0.87 20.42 -19.07
CA THR A 432 0.07 19.86 -18.08
C THR A 432 -0.66 19.30 -16.85
N LEU A 433 -1.65 20.02 -16.31
CA LEU A 433 -2.44 19.55 -15.18
C LEU A 433 -3.29 18.32 -15.54
N LYS A 434 -3.84 18.25 -16.76
CA LYS A 434 -4.49 17.03 -17.26
C LYS A 434 -3.53 15.84 -17.32
N LEU A 435 -2.28 16.05 -17.73
CA LEU A 435 -1.25 15.00 -17.72
C LEU A 435 -0.80 14.61 -16.31
N GLY A 436 -0.76 15.57 -15.37
CA GLY A 436 -0.58 15.31 -13.95
C GLY A 436 -1.67 14.40 -13.39
N ARG A 437 -2.94 14.71 -13.70
CA ARG A 437 -4.10 13.87 -13.37
C ARG A 437 -3.94 12.45 -13.90
N ILE A 438 -3.69 12.30 -15.20
CA ILE A 438 -3.52 11.00 -15.86
C ILE A 438 -2.41 10.20 -15.18
N TYR A 439 -1.28 10.84 -14.86
CA TYR A 439 -0.18 10.19 -14.15
C TYR A 439 -0.59 9.73 -12.75
N TYR A 440 -1.29 10.56 -11.97
CA TYR A 440 -1.72 10.21 -10.61
C TYR A 440 -2.81 9.14 -10.58
N ILE A 441 -3.73 9.13 -11.55
CA ILE A 441 -4.70 8.05 -11.71
C ILE A 441 -3.97 6.73 -12.03
N MET A 442 -2.91 6.76 -12.86
CA MET A 442 -2.05 5.60 -13.07
C MET A 442 -1.35 5.16 -11.77
N LEU A 443 -0.83 6.09 -10.96
CA LEU A 443 -0.24 5.75 -9.66
C LEU A 443 -1.27 5.10 -8.72
N LEU A 444 -2.48 5.66 -8.63
CA LEU A 444 -3.61 5.10 -7.87
C LEU A 444 -3.94 3.67 -8.32
N ALA A 445 -3.85 3.39 -9.62
CA ALA A 445 -4.09 2.07 -10.18
C ALA A 445 -3.06 0.99 -9.77
N ASN A 446 -2.00 1.34 -9.03
CA ASN A 446 -0.92 0.43 -8.66
C ASN A 446 -1.00 -0.11 -7.23
N HIS A 447 -2.17 -0.03 -6.58
CA HIS A 447 -2.38 -0.68 -5.28
C HIS A 447 -1.87 -2.12 -5.26
N SER A 448 -1.21 -2.53 -4.18
CA SER A 448 -0.76 -3.91 -3.98
C SER A 448 -1.90 -4.89 -3.73
N CYS A 449 -3.03 -4.42 -3.18
CA CYS A 449 -4.13 -5.22 -2.66
C CYS A 449 -4.61 -6.35 -3.57
N PRO A 450 -4.83 -6.13 -4.89
CA PRO A 450 -5.28 -7.21 -5.78
C PRO A 450 -4.42 -8.46 -5.60
N ARG A 451 -3.11 -8.29 -5.62
CA ARG A 451 -2.14 -9.39 -5.62
C ARG A 451 -1.83 -9.91 -4.22
N PHE A 452 -2.39 -9.32 -3.16
CA PHE A 452 -2.30 -9.88 -1.81
C PHE A 452 -3.14 -11.16 -1.69
N TRP A 453 -4.33 -11.15 -2.29
CA TRP A 453 -5.34 -12.21 -2.17
C TRP A 453 -5.11 -13.37 -3.15
N GLU A 454 -5.66 -14.54 -2.82
CA GLU A 454 -5.46 -15.77 -3.59
C GLU A 454 -6.23 -15.79 -4.92
N ASN A 455 -7.37 -15.10 -4.99
CA ASN A 455 -8.24 -15.00 -6.16
C ASN A 455 -8.17 -13.61 -6.83
N ILE A 456 -8.26 -13.55 -8.15
CA ILE A 456 -8.20 -12.30 -8.90
C ILE A 456 -9.49 -11.47 -8.80
N ASP A 457 -10.66 -12.10 -8.76
CA ASP A 457 -11.97 -11.44 -8.81
C ASP A 457 -12.33 -10.82 -7.46
N THR A 458 -11.85 -9.59 -7.24
CA THR A 458 -12.08 -8.80 -6.01
C THR A 458 -12.32 -7.33 -6.35
N ARG A 459 -12.94 -6.59 -5.42
CA ARG A 459 -13.27 -5.17 -5.59
C ARG A 459 -12.03 -4.30 -5.85
N VAL A 460 -10.88 -4.69 -5.29
CA VAL A 460 -9.61 -3.98 -5.46
C VAL A 460 -8.99 -4.23 -6.82
N THR A 461 -9.09 -5.44 -7.39
CA THR A 461 -8.66 -5.68 -8.78
C THR A 461 -9.49 -4.84 -9.74
N PHE A 462 -10.81 -4.80 -9.52
CA PHE A 462 -11.71 -3.97 -10.30
C PHE A 462 -11.31 -2.49 -10.21
N GLY A 463 -11.10 -1.96 -9.00
CA GLY A 463 -10.68 -0.58 -8.76
C GLY A 463 -9.38 -0.20 -9.48
N ASN A 464 -8.33 -1.04 -9.39
CA ASN A 464 -7.07 -0.81 -10.11
C ASN A 464 -7.30 -0.74 -11.63
N VAL A 465 -8.09 -1.66 -12.18
CA VAL A 465 -8.35 -1.72 -13.61
C VAL A 465 -9.19 -0.53 -14.08
N ILE A 466 -10.18 -0.09 -13.29
CA ILE A 466 -10.94 1.14 -13.56
C ILE A 466 -10.02 2.36 -13.62
N ALA A 467 -9.15 2.52 -12.62
CA ALA A 467 -8.26 3.66 -12.56
C ALA A 467 -7.33 3.70 -13.78
N ILE A 468 -6.63 2.60 -14.09
CA ILE A 468 -5.72 2.60 -15.26
C ILE A 468 -6.49 2.74 -16.58
N SER A 469 -7.71 2.19 -16.67
CA SER A 469 -8.57 2.37 -17.85
C SER A 469 -8.89 3.84 -18.06
N LYS A 470 -9.26 4.58 -17.00
CA LYS A 470 -9.52 6.02 -17.08
C LYS A 470 -8.29 6.80 -17.55
N ALA A 471 -7.12 6.52 -16.96
CA ALA A 471 -5.88 7.18 -17.34
C ALA A 471 -5.50 6.93 -18.81
N LEU A 472 -5.68 5.70 -19.30
CA LEU A 472 -5.41 5.34 -20.70
C LEU A 472 -6.39 6.02 -21.66
N ILE A 473 -7.69 5.98 -21.35
CA ILE A 473 -8.72 6.59 -22.21
C ILE A 473 -8.52 8.10 -22.32
N GLU A 474 -8.33 8.79 -21.19
CA GLU A 474 -8.06 10.24 -21.20
C GLU A 474 -6.79 10.58 -22.00
N LEU A 475 -5.75 9.74 -21.95
CA LEU A 475 -4.52 9.96 -22.72
C LEU A 475 -4.67 9.63 -24.21
N ILE A 476 -5.49 8.62 -24.56
CA ILE A 476 -5.87 8.31 -25.94
C ILE A 476 -6.55 9.52 -26.57
N GLU A 477 -7.53 10.10 -25.87
CA GLU A 477 -8.29 11.26 -26.35
C GLU A 477 -7.39 12.47 -26.61
N LEU A 478 -6.45 12.78 -25.70
CA LEU A 478 -5.48 13.86 -25.92
C LEU A 478 -4.66 13.65 -27.20
N TYR A 479 -4.21 12.43 -27.48
CA TYR A 479 -3.50 12.15 -28.74
C TYR A 479 -4.42 12.14 -29.97
N MET A 480 -5.71 11.79 -29.82
CA MET A 480 -6.69 11.89 -30.90
C MET A 480 -6.98 13.35 -31.26
N GLU A 481 -7.09 14.24 -30.28
CA GLU A 481 -7.24 15.69 -30.49
C GLU A 481 -6.06 16.28 -31.26
N GLU A 482 -4.85 15.72 -31.07
CA GLU A 482 -3.66 16.07 -31.84
C GLU A 482 -3.58 15.40 -33.23
N ASN A 483 -4.55 14.58 -33.62
CA ASN A 483 -4.49 13.72 -34.81
C ASN A 483 -3.21 12.85 -34.86
N SER A 484 -2.79 12.33 -33.71
CA SER A 484 -1.55 11.55 -33.56
C SER A 484 -1.82 10.05 -33.65
N GLU A 485 -1.02 9.34 -34.44
CA GLU A 485 -1.04 7.87 -34.51
C GLU A 485 -0.77 7.20 -33.15
N ARG A 486 -0.12 7.93 -32.22
CA ARG A 486 0.18 7.44 -30.86
C ARG A 486 -1.07 7.08 -30.05
N ALA A 487 -2.23 7.62 -30.40
CA ALA A 487 -3.51 7.19 -29.84
C ALA A 487 -3.72 5.68 -30.01
N ASN A 488 -3.33 5.10 -31.15
CA ASN A 488 -3.47 3.67 -31.42
C ASN A 488 -2.53 2.81 -30.55
N PHE A 489 -1.35 3.33 -30.19
CA PHE A 489 -0.42 2.61 -29.31
C PHE A 489 -0.99 2.49 -27.90
N LEU A 490 -1.65 3.53 -27.41
CA LEU A 490 -2.34 3.50 -26.12
C LEU A 490 -3.62 2.67 -26.17
N LEU A 491 -4.34 2.70 -27.29
CA LEU A 491 -5.47 1.82 -27.51
C LEU A 491 -5.03 0.35 -27.47
N LEU A 492 -3.86 0.00 -28.03
CA LEU A 492 -3.29 -1.35 -27.91
C LEU A 492 -3.02 -1.72 -26.44
N GLU A 493 -2.50 -0.80 -25.64
CA GLU A 493 -2.31 -1.01 -24.20
C GLU A 493 -3.64 -1.25 -23.48
N TYR A 494 -4.69 -0.50 -23.84
CA TYR A 494 -6.04 -0.71 -23.34
C TYR A 494 -6.63 -2.05 -23.78
N MET A 495 -6.40 -2.48 -25.03
CA MET A 495 -6.85 -3.77 -25.54
C MET A 495 -6.25 -4.95 -24.77
N LYS A 496 -5.05 -4.81 -24.20
CA LYS A 496 -4.45 -5.84 -23.33
C LYS A 496 -5.21 -6.03 -22.00
N LEU A 497 -5.94 -5.00 -21.52
CA LEU A 497 -6.87 -5.15 -20.40
C LEU A 497 -8.14 -5.90 -20.84
N LEU A 498 -8.74 -5.49 -21.95
CA LEU A 498 -9.94 -6.15 -22.49
C LEU A 498 -9.69 -7.63 -22.83
N ALA A 499 -8.53 -7.94 -23.40
CA ALA A 499 -8.09 -9.27 -23.77
C ALA A 499 -7.09 -9.87 -22.78
N PHE A 500 -7.17 -9.53 -21.47
CA PHE A 500 -6.26 -10.02 -20.44
C PHE A 500 -5.98 -11.54 -20.48
N PRO A 501 -6.97 -12.43 -20.74
CA PRO A 501 -6.71 -13.87 -20.83
C PRO A 501 -5.72 -14.26 -21.94
N GLN A 502 -5.61 -13.48 -23.02
CA GLN A 502 -4.68 -13.72 -24.12
C GLN A 502 -3.21 -13.58 -23.70
N LEU A 503 -2.95 -12.82 -22.63
CA LEU A 503 -1.58 -12.55 -22.15
C LEU A 503 -0.87 -13.82 -21.64
N TYR A 504 -1.58 -14.91 -21.39
CA TYR A 504 -0.94 -16.20 -21.16
C TYR A 504 -0.04 -16.64 -22.31
N TYR A 505 -0.52 -16.45 -23.54
CA TYR A 505 0.24 -16.76 -24.75
C TYR A 505 1.25 -15.67 -25.07
N ASP A 506 0.82 -14.40 -25.05
CA ASP A 506 1.67 -13.28 -25.47
C ASP A 506 2.87 -13.06 -24.53
N TYR A 507 2.76 -13.47 -23.25
CA TYR A 507 3.85 -13.41 -22.29
C TYR A 507 4.62 -14.72 -22.14
N ASP A 508 4.39 -15.71 -23.01
CA ASP A 508 5.04 -17.02 -22.97
C ASP A 508 4.90 -17.70 -21.58
N LEU A 509 3.76 -17.52 -20.89
CA LEU A 509 3.61 -18.00 -19.51
C LEU A 509 3.65 -19.53 -19.40
N PHE A 510 3.29 -20.22 -20.48
CA PHE A 510 3.44 -21.67 -20.64
C PHE A 510 4.89 -22.17 -20.51
N ARG A 511 5.90 -21.30 -20.61
CA ARG A 511 7.31 -21.64 -20.40
C ARG A 511 7.74 -21.61 -18.93
N MET A 512 6.94 -20.98 -18.07
CA MET A 512 7.22 -20.95 -16.63
C MET A 512 6.99 -22.34 -16.03
N LYS A 513 7.68 -22.64 -14.92
CA LYS A 513 7.54 -23.93 -14.23
C LYS A 513 6.60 -23.80 -13.04
N GLY A 514 5.56 -24.62 -12.98
CA GLY A 514 4.73 -24.75 -11.77
C GLY A 514 5.48 -25.40 -10.61
N LEU A 515 5.11 -25.05 -9.38
CA LEU A 515 5.64 -25.64 -8.15
C LEU A 515 5.35 -27.14 -8.08
N GLU A 516 4.09 -27.52 -8.30
CA GLU A 516 3.62 -28.90 -8.45
C GLU A 516 3.56 -29.36 -9.91
N GLY A 517 3.81 -28.45 -10.86
CA GLY A 517 3.99 -28.74 -12.29
C GLY A 517 2.75 -28.51 -13.14
N TRP A 518 1.62 -28.12 -12.55
CA TRP A 518 0.37 -27.85 -13.27
C TRP A 518 0.01 -26.36 -13.29
N GLU A 519 0.58 -25.54 -12.39
CA GLU A 519 0.19 -24.15 -12.17
C GLU A 519 0.37 -23.25 -13.40
N THR A 520 1.20 -23.66 -14.35
CA THR A 520 1.51 -22.91 -15.58
C THR A 520 0.85 -23.49 -16.82
N SER A 521 -0.11 -24.40 -16.64
CA SER A 521 -0.93 -24.91 -17.74
C SER A 521 -1.98 -23.89 -18.17
N GLU A 522 -2.47 -24.08 -19.38
CA GLU A 522 -3.55 -23.28 -19.94
C GLU A 522 -4.84 -23.42 -19.12
N GLU A 523 -5.17 -24.64 -18.71
CA GLU A 523 -6.33 -24.93 -17.86
C GLU A 523 -6.24 -24.18 -16.52
N ALA A 524 -5.08 -24.20 -15.87
CA ALA A 524 -4.84 -23.51 -14.61
C ALA A 524 -4.98 -21.99 -14.75
N TRP A 525 -4.48 -21.43 -15.86
CA TRP A 525 -4.61 -20.02 -16.18
C TRP A 525 -6.09 -19.62 -16.33
N PHE A 526 -6.83 -20.27 -17.23
CA PHE A 526 -8.23 -19.90 -17.48
C PHE A 526 -9.14 -20.18 -16.28
N ALA A 527 -8.88 -21.24 -15.52
CA ALA A 527 -9.60 -21.51 -14.27
C ALA A 527 -9.42 -20.37 -13.25
N SER A 528 -8.19 -19.83 -13.12
CA SER A 528 -7.90 -18.72 -12.19
C SER A 528 -8.58 -17.39 -12.54
N LEU A 529 -9.04 -17.24 -13.79
CA LEU A 529 -9.70 -16.03 -14.29
C LEU A 529 -11.22 -16.11 -14.33
N LYS A 530 -11.80 -17.25 -13.92
CA LYS A 530 -13.25 -17.44 -13.93
C LYS A 530 -13.94 -16.37 -13.08
N SER A 531 -15.06 -15.88 -13.58
CA SER A 531 -15.89 -14.94 -12.83
C SER A 531 -16.41 -15.57 -11.53
N GLU A 532 -16.33 -14.81 -10.44
CA GLU A 532 -16.87 -15.18 -9.12
C GLU A 532 -18.29 -14.63 -8.89
N VAL A 533 -18.91 -13.99 -9.90
CA VAL A 533 -20.23 -13.36 -9.78
C VAL A 533 -21.24 -13.91 -10.80
N PRO A 534 -22.53 -14.00 -10.43
CA PRO A 534 -23.54 -14.63 -11.28
C PRO A 534 -23.97 -13.76 -12.47
N ASN A 535 -23.78 -12.44 -12.40
CA ASN A 535 -24.27 -11.47 -13.38
C ASN A 535 -23.23 -11.06 -14.44
N SER A 536 -22.05 -11.69 -14.45
CA SER A 536 -21.04 -11.50 -15.50
C SER A 536 -20.29 -12.79 -15.76
N ARG A 537 -20.12 -13.16 -17.03
CA ARG A 537 -19.23 -14.26 -17.44
C ARG A 537 -17.77 -13.84 -17.65
N TYR A 538 -17.51 -12.54 -17.74
CA TYR A 538 -16.17 -12.00 -17.98
C TYR A 538 -15.30 -12.09 -16.72
N ASN A 539 -13.99 -12.30 -16.91
CA ASN A 539 -13.01 -12.10 -15.84
C ASN A 539 -13.03 -10.65 -15.36
N VAL A 540 -12.62 -10.40 -14.11
CA VAL A 540 -12.72 -9.08 -13.48
C VAL A 540 -11.96 -7.96 -14.22
N VAL A 541 -10.84 -8.29 -14.88
CA VAL A 541 -10.03 -7.29 -15.63
C VAL A 541 -10.80 -6.83 -16.86
N THR A 542 -11.28 -7.76 -17.68
CA THR A 542 -12.14 -7.44 -18.82
C THR A 542 -13.42 -6.74 -18.36
N ARG A 543 -14.06 -7.19 -17.27
CA ARG A 543 -15.29 -6.60 -16.72
C ARG A 543 -15.10 -5.11 -16.35
N ALA A 544 -14.03 -4.79 -15.63
CA ALA A 544 -13.69 -3.42 -15.23
C ALA A 544 -13.32 -2.54 -16.43
N ALA A 545 -12.50 -3.04 -17.36
CA ALA A 545 -12.17 -2.30 -18.58
C ALA A 545 -13.45 -2.00 -19.38
N LEU A 546 -14.32 -3.00 -19.63
CA LEU A 546 -15.61 -2.76 -20.30
C LEU A 546 -16.50 -1.75 -19.55
N TYR A 547 -16.45 -1.74 -18.21
CA TYR A 547 -17.21 -0.82 -17.38
C TYR A 547 -16.75 0.64 -17.59
N ALA A 548 -15.44 0.88 -17.78
CA ALA A 548 -14.94 2.20 -18.15
C ALA A 548 -15.22 2.53 -19.63
N ALA A 549 -14.99 1.57 -20.54
CA ALA A 549 -15.22 1.73 -21.98
C ALA A 549 -16.62 2.21 -22.33
N LYS A 550 -17.64 1.63 -21.69
CA LYS A 550 -19.04 1.94 -22.02
C LYS A 550 -19.41 3.38 -21.71
N GLU A 551 -18.69 4.04 -20.81
CA GLU A 551 -18.94 5.45 -20.46
C GLU A 551 -18.01 6.38 -21.23
N ASP A 552 -16.72 6.02 -21.33
CA ASP A 552 -15.67 6.99 -21.69
C ASP A 552 -15.09 6.83 -23.10
N LEU A 553 -15.20 5.65 -23.76
CA LEU A 553 -14.53 5.51 -25.05
C LEU A 553 -15.27 6.26 -26.17
N PRO A 554 -14.52 6.81 -27.16
CA PRO A 554 -15.10 7.40 -28.36
C PRO A 554 -16.08 6.46 -29.05
N ARG A 555 -17.16 7.03 -29.59
CA ARG A 555 -18.32 6.27 -30.11
C ARG A 555 -17.93 5.13 -31.06
N ASP A 556 -17.02 5.38 -32.00
CA ASP A 556 -16.63 4.38 -33.00
C ASP A 556 -15.90 3.18 -32.36
N ILE A 557 -15.02 3.45 -31.38
CA ILE A 557 -14.31 2.42 -30.62
C ILE A 557 -15.30 1.67 -29.72
N ARG A 558 -16.18 2.40 -29.05
CA ARG A 558 -17.24 1.82 -28.20
C ARG A 558 -18.15 0.88 -29.00
N SER A 559 -18.58 1.26 -30.20
CA SER A 559 -19.40 0.41 -31.06
C SER A 559 -18.69 -0.87 -31.50
N ALA A 560 -17.37 -0.82 -31.70
CA ALA A 560 -16.57 -2.03 -31.96
C ALA A 560 -16.54 -2.97 -30.74
N ILE A 561 -16.41 -2.41 -29.53
CA ILE A 561 -16.46 -3.18 -28.27
C ILE A 561 -17.85 -3.79 -28.06
N GLU A 562 -18.93 -3.04 -28.31
CA GLU A 562 -20.32 -3.53 -28.22
C GLU A 562 -20.59 -4.70 -29.18
N SER A 563 -19.87 -4.77 -30.30
CA SER A 563 -19.98 -5.88 -31.26
C SER A 563 -19.29 -7.16 -30.78
N LEU A 564 -18.32 -7.05 -29.87
CA LEU A 564 -17.52 -8.17 -29.36
C LEU A 564 -17.94 -8.62 -27.95
N TYR A 565 -18.49 -7.70 -27.15
CA TYR A 565 -18.80 -7.92 -25.74
C TYR A 565 -20.23 -7.51 -25.41
N ASP A 566 -20.88 -8.28 -24.52
CA ASP A 566 -22.17 -7.92 -23.95
C ASP A 566 -21.97 -6.93 -22.81
N LEU A 567 -22.12 -5.63 -23.11
CA LEU A 567 -21.92 -4.55 -22.13
C LEU A 567 -22.91 -4.58 -20.95
N LYS A 568 -24.00 -5.34 -21.02
CA LYS A 568 -24.89 -5.53 -19.85
C LYS A 568 -24.21 -6.28 -18.72
N GLN A 569 -23.17 -7.05 -19.03
CA GLN A 569 -22.35 -7.78 -18.05
C GLN A 569 -21.13 -6.98 -17.59
N ALA A 570 -20.94 -5.75 -18.08
CA ALA A 570 -19.94 -4.82 -17.57
C ALA A 570 -20.49 -4.10 -16.32
N VAL A 571 -20.47 -4.82 -15.20
CA VAL A 571 -20.97 -4.42 -13.88
C VAL A 571 -19.85 -4.38 -12.84
N ALA A 572 -20.06 -3.68 -11.73
CA ALA A 572 -19.05 -3.54 -10.69
C ALA A 572 -19.03 -4.70 -9.68
N ASP A 573 -19.96 -5.66 -9.72
CA ASP A 573 -19.93 -6.84 -8.85
C ASP A 573 -18.62 -7.63 -9.00
N THR A 574 -18.06 -8.09 -7.88
CA THR A 574 -16.86 -8.96 -7.83
C THR A 574 -16.99 -10.04 -6.77
N GLY A 575 -16.08 -11.00 -6.75
CA GLY A 575 -15.88 -11.86 -5.57
C GLY A 575 -15.53 -11.04 -4.32
N HIS A 576 -15.74 -11.64 -3.14
CA HIS A 576 -15.36 -11.05 -1.86
C HIS A 576 -13.87 -11.18 -1.57
N ILE A 577 -13.33 -10.20 -0.85
CA ILE A 577 -11.98 -10.26 -0.29
C ILE A 577 -12.01 -11.18 0.95
N PRO A 578 -11.17 -12.24 1.02
CA PRO A 578 -11.14 -13.14 2.17
C PRO A 578 -10.90 -12.45 3.52
N GLY A 579 -10.07 -11.41 3.56
CA GLY A 579 -9.80 -10.65 4.78
C GLY A 579 -10.95 -9.78 5.28
N GLU A 580 -11.99 -9.54 4.49
CA GLU A 580 -13.10 -8.64 4.85
C GLU A 580 -14.36 -9.39 5.29
N VAL A 581 -14.32 -10.74 5.28
CA VAL A 581 -15.49 -11.58 5.61
C VAL A 581 -15.92 -11.50 7.08
N HIS A 582 -15.09 -10.91 7.95
CA HIS A 582 -15.49 -10.59 9.33
C HIS A 582 -16.50 -9.45 9.42
N GLY A 583 -16.61 -8.61 8.37
CA GLY A 583 -17.65 -7.61 8.25
C GLY A 583 -19.04 -8.23 8.08
N ARG A 584 -20.06 -7.55 8.58
CA ARG A 584 -21.46 -7.93 8.38
C ARG A 584 -21.99 -7.33 7.09
N TRP A 585 -21.67 -7.99 5.98
CA TRP A 585 -22.14 -7.62 4.65
C TRP A 585 -23.63 -7.93 4.46
N GLU A 586 -24.35 -7.07 3.75
CA GLU A 586 -25.73 -7.36 3.35
C GLU A 586 -25.78 -8.49 2.31
N ASN A 587 -24.92 -8.43 1.28
CA ASN A 587 -24.62 -9.58 0.44
C ASN A 587 -23.28 -10.24 0.86
N LYS A 588 -23.36 -11.45 1.43
CA LYS A 588 -22.19 -12.23 1.88
C LYS A 588 -21.63 -13.18 0.82
N GLU A 589 -22.33 -13.38 -0.29
CA GLU A 589 -21.94 -14.33 -1.33
C GLU A 589 -20.91 -13.73 -2.29
N TRP A 590 -21.08 -12.45 -2.63
CA TRP A 590 -20.13 -11.66 -3.43
C TRP A 590 -20.19 -10.17 -3.07
N CYS A 591 -19.19 -9.41 -3.50
CA CYS A 591 -19.11 -7.97 -3.26
C CYS A 591 -20.01 -7.23 -4.26
N GLU A 592 -21.24 -6.93 -3.84
CA GLU A 592 -22.25 -6.34 -4.70
C GLU A 592 -21.96 -4.88 -5.13
N HIS A 593 -22.65 -4.41 -6.16
CA HIS A 593 -22.89 -2.98 -6.36
C HIS A 593 -24.35 -2.77 -6.74
N ARG A 594 -25.09 -2.06 -5.89
CA ARG A 594 -26.48 -1.69 -6.20
C ARG A 594 -26.53 -0.53 -7.18
N GLY A 595 -26.77 -0.83 -8.45
CA GLY A 595 -27.21 0.16 -9.43
C GLY A 595 -28.66 0.54 -9.13
N VAL A 596 -28.91 1.78 -8.75
CA VAL A 596 -30.26 2.34 -8.61
C VAL A 596 -30.61 3.10 -9.88
#